data_AF-A0AAX4I0E9-F1
#
_entry.id   AF-A0AAX4I0E9-F1
#
_cell.length_a   1.000
_cell.length_b   1.000
_cell.length_c   1.000
_cell.angle_alpha   90.00
_cell.angle_beta   90.00
_cell.angle_gamma   90.00
#
_symmetry.space_group_name_H-M   'P 1'
#
loop_
_entity.id
_entity.type
_entity.pdbx_description
1 polymer ?
#
loop_
_entity_poly.entity_id
_entity_poly.type
_entity_poly.pdbx_seq_one_letter_code
_entity_poly.pdbx_strand_id
1 'polypeptide(L)' 'MSMPTIIKLRCMHCRKLAELTSTDDLEDANMVQVGYNLFYCFDCAKATGYTEVHGRRSTSA' A
#
# COMPACT_ATOMS: atom_id res chain seq x y z
N MET A 1 -6.83 14.90 22.06
CA MET A 1 -7.40 13.96 21.10
C MET A 1 -6.95 14.39 19.71
N SER A 2 -6.04 13.65 19.08
CA SER A 2 -5.50 13.99 17.77
C SER A 2 -6.54 13.66 16.70
N MET A 3 -6.87 14.59 15.82
CA MET A 3 -7.82 14.34 14.73
C MET A 3 -7.18 13.40 13.70
N PRO A 4 -7.84 12.29 13.33
CA PRO A 4 -7.33 11.39 12.30
C PRO A 4 -7.32 12.11 10.95
N THR A 5 -6.18 12.06 10.24
CA THR A 5 -6.09 12.60 8.88
C THR A 5 -6.44 11.51 7.87
N ILE A 6 -7.12 11.89 6.79
CA ILE A 6 -7.49 10.96 5.72
C ILE A 6 -6.43 11.01 4.63
N ILE A 7 -5.86 9.86 4.30
CA ILE A 7 -4.90 9.64 3.23
C ILE A 7 -5.62 8.87 2.12
N LYS A 8 -5.58 9.40 0.89
CA LYS A 8 -6.19 8.74 -0.27
C LYS A 8 -5.08 8.12 -1.12
N LEU A 9 -5.12 6.81 -1.28
CA LEU A 9 -4.23 6.08 -2.16
C LEU A 9 -4.95 5.67 -3.44
N ARG A 10 -4.18 5.56 -4.51
CA ARG A 10 -4.66 5.09 -5.81
C ARG A 10 -3.73 4.02 -6.35
N CYS A 11 -4.29 2.87 -6.69
CA CYS A 11 -3.58 1.85 -7.43
C CYS A 11 -3.14 2.41 -8.78
N MET A 12 -1.85 2.43 -9.06
CA MET A 12 -1.31 2.96 -10.31
C MET A 12 -1.57 2.03 -11.52
N HIS A 13 -1.95 0.77 -11.28
CA HIS A 13 -2.28 -0.19 -12.35
C HIS A 13 -3.76 -0.14 -12.76
N CYS A 14 -4.67 -0.42 -11.83
CA CYS A 14 -6.12 -0.48 -12.12
C CYS A 14 -6.91 0.77 -11.69
N ARG A 15 -6.23 1.81 -11.15
CA ARG A 15 -6.83 3.07 -10.70
C ARG A 15 -7.81 2.96 -9.51
N LYS A 16 -7.91 1.79 -8.87
CA LYS A 16 -8.67 1.56 -7.63
C LYS A 16 -8.25 2.57 -6.55
N LEU A 17 -9.24 3.19 -5.91
CA LEU A 17 -9.04 4.13 -4.81
C LEU A 17 -9.18 3.39 -3.48
N ALA A 18 -8.34 3.77 -2.52
CA ALA A 18 -8.45 3.35 -1.14
C ALA A 18 -8.29 4.57 -0.24
N GLU A 19 -9.07 4.61 0.83
CA GLU A 19 -8.99 5.65 1.86
C GLU A 19 -8.47 5.01 3.13
N LEU A 20 -7.46 5.64 3.71
CA LEU A 20 -6.82 5.26 4.95
C LEU A 20 -6.93 6.43 5.91
N THR A 21 -7.10 6.15 7.18
CA THR A 21 -6.84 7.14 8.22
C THR A 21 -5.37 7.07 8.64
N SER A 22 -4.85 8.11 9.27
CA SER A 22 -3.47 8.17 9.78
C SER A 22 -3.11 7.05 10.77
N THR A 23 -4.08 6.29 11.23
CA THR A 23 -3.92 5.15 12.15
C THR A 23 -4.05 3.80 11.47
N ASP A 24 -4.47 3.74 10.21
CA ASP A 24 -4.61 2.49 9.44
C ASP A 24 -3.30 2.15 8.71
N ASP A 25 -3.01 0.86 8.58
CA ASP A 25 -1.89 0.35 7.78
C ASP A 25 -2.32 0.09 6.32
N LEU A 26 -1.35 -0.02 5.40
CA LEU A 26 -1.63 -0.32 3.99
C LEU A 26 -2.36 -1.66 3.80
N GLU A 27 -2.10 -2.62 4.68
CA GLU A 27 -2.71 -3.95 4.68
C GLU A 27 -4.22 -3.87 4.94
N ASP A 28 -4.67 -2.96 5.81
CA ASP A 28 -6.09 -2.72 6.11
C ASP A 28 -6.86 -2.26 4.85
N ALA A 29 -6.18 -1.54 3.96
CA ALA A 29 -6.73 -1.05 2.70
C ALA A 29 -6.54 -2.00 1.50
N ASN A 30 -5.96 -3.19 1.69
CA ASN A 30 -5.55 -4.08 0.59
C ASN A 30 -4.65 -3.38 -0.44
N MET A 31 -3.76 -2.52 0.03
CA MET A 31 -2.80 -1.78 -0.78
C MET A 31 -1.38 -2.26 -0.48
N VAL A 32 -0.54 -2.26 -1.51
CA VAL A 32 0.87 -2.66 -1.44
C VAL A 32 1.70 -1.51 -1.98
N GLN A 33 2.68 -1.06 -1.20
CA GLN A 33 3.65 -0.10 -1.67
C GLN A 33 4.69 -0.82 -2.54
N VAL A 34 4.75 -0.45 -3.81
CA VAL A 34 5.67 -1.05 -4.79
C VAL A 34 6.88 -0.16 -5.09
N GLY A 35 6.91 1.05 -4.50
CA GLY A 35 8.01 2.01 -4.61
C GLY A 35 7.72 3.28 -3.81
N TYR A 36 8.62 4.27 -3.86
CA TYR A 36 8.41 5.54 -3.18
C TYR A 36 7.17 6.27 -3.74
N ASN A 37 6.14 6.46 -2.92
CA ASN A 37 4.83 7.01 -3.31
C ASN A 37 4.12 6.24 -4.46
N LEU A 38 4.47 4.97 -4.70
CA LEU A 38 3.84 4.12 -5.70
C LEU A 38 3.11 2.97 -5.03
N PHE A 39 1.81 2.84 -5.30
CA PHE A 39 0.95 1.86 -4.66
C PHE A 39 0.16 1.07 -5.70
N TYR A 40 0.04 -0.24 -5.49
CA TYR A 40 -0.89 -1.12 -6.20
C TYR A 40 -1.90 -1.70 -5.21
N CYS A 41 -3.10 -2.06 -5.67
CA CYS A 41 -3.96 -2.92 -4.87
C CYS A 41 -3.41 -4.34 -4.87
N PHE A 42 -3.78 -5.13 -3.86
CA PHE A 42 -3.28 -6.49 -3.68
C PHE A 42 -3.39 -7.36 -4.94
N ASP A 43 -4.53 -7.31 -5.65
CA ASP A 43 -4.73 -8.06 -6.89
C ASP A 43 -3.74 -7.67 -8.00
N CYS A 44 -3.49 -6.37 -8.17
CA CYS A 44 -2.55 -5.88 -9.18
C CYS A 44 -1.11 -6.17 -8.79
N ALA A 45 -0.78 -6.05 -7.50
CA ALA A 45 0.54 -6.45 -6.98
C ALA A 45 0.79 -7.93 -7.27
N LYS A 46 -0.21 -8.80 -7.04
CA LYS A 46 -0.13 -10.23 -7.36
C LYS A 46 0.03 -10.50 -8.84
N ALA A 47 -0.74 -9.83 -9.69
CA ALA A 47 -0.65 -9.97 -11.14
C ALA A 47 0.70 -9.51 -11.71
N THR A 48 1.37 -8.57 -11.04
CA THR A 48 2.63 -7.97 -11.51
C THR A 48 3.88 -8.47 -10.77
N GLY A 49 3.72 -9.38 -9.80
CA GLY A 49 4.83 -9.99 -9.06
C GLY A 49 5.35 -9.19 -7.86
N TYR A 50 4.63 -8.16 -7.40
CA TYR A 50 4.98 -7.36 -6.22
C TYR A 50 4.33 -7.89 -4.92
N THR A 51 4.16 -9.21 -4.79
CA THR A 51 3.47 -9.83 -3.64
C THR A 51 4.26 -9.81 -2.35
N GLU A 52 5.55 -9.50 -2.41
CA GLU A 52 6.35 -9.34 -1.21
C GLU A 52 6.04 -7.97 -0.63
N VAL A 53 5.15 -7.96 0.37
CA VAL A 53 4.97 -6.85 1.29
C VAL A 53 6.37 -6.55 1.85
N HIS A 54 7.07 -5.57 1.29
CA HIS A 54 8.41 -5.16 1.71
C HIS A 54 8.33 -4.39 3.05
N GLY A 55 7.80 -5.07 4.07
CA GLY A 55 7.69 -4.62 5.47
C GLY A 55 8.68 -5.31 6.41
N ARG A 56 9.55 -6.20 5.89
CA ARG A 56 10.77 -6.62 6.59
C ARG A 56 11.94 -6.56 5.64
N ARG A 57 12.90 -5.70 5.98
CA ARG A 57 14.30 -5.80 5.57
C ARG A 57 14.70 -7.29 5.54
N SER A 58 14.90 -7.83 4.35
CA SER A 58 15.95 -8.81 4.13
C SER A 58 17.28 -8.06 4.31
N THR A 59 17.78 -8.02 5.55
CA THR A 59 19.22 -7.85 5.75
C THR A 59 19.89 -9.10 5.17
N SER A 60 20.25 -9.02 3.90
CA SER A 60 21.11 -9.99 3.22
C SER A 60 22.28 -9.24 2.59
N ALA A 61 23.27 -8.89 3.42
CA ALA A 61 24.70 -8.76 3.10
C ALA A 61 25.43 -8.28 4.36
#